data_AF-A0A961Y1T0-F1
#
_entry.id   AF-A0A961Y1T0-F1
#
_cell.length_a   1.000
_cell.length_b   1.000
_cell.length_c   1.000
_cell.angle_alpha   90.00
_cell.angle_beta   90.00
_cell.angle_gamma   90.00
#
_symmetry.space_group_name_H-M   'P 1'
#
loop_
_entity.id
_entity.type
_entity.pdbx_description
1 polymer ?
#
loop_
_entity_poly.entity_id
_entity_poly.type
_entity_poly.pdbx_seq_one_letter_code
_entity_poly.pdbx_strand_id
1 'polypeptide(L)'
;MTIAISKIDARRLIQKLLNAPIAPGRDSYFINVGTEPIIDALDQNYFRGDLADGIGCFKYLEGDYGSGKTQFINSLAQRASENDVVTALVTVGAECPFNSPAAIFRAIMESFQPPADADTGDARGIEVLIDSWVGARIRQLGAEPGDDVPDLVQRQIEEQLAGLWKGAPDTQMASALTALSKRLLKTNCGATAAVSDSELISWIRGDNVRSTGLKNLGIFEPVRDDNAFRRLKTVITFLRTRMAYRGFLIAFDEGTRTSSFRRGSAKQKQA
;
A
#
# COMPACT_ATOMS: atom_id res chain seq x y z
N MET A 1 12.52 -23.17 4.86
CA MET A 1 12.67 -22.64 3.48
C MET A 1 14.06 -22.04 3.35
N THR A 2 14.82 -22.40 2.31
CA THR A 2 16.09 -21.73 1.98
C THR A 2 15.76 -20.37 1.36
N ILE A 3 15.97 -19.30 2.11
CA ILE A 3 15.78 -17.93 1.61
C ILE A 3 16.95 -17.62 0.67
N ALA A 4 16.65 -17.50 -0.63
CA ALA A 4 17.64 -17.10 -1.62
C ALA A 4 17.73 -15.57 -1.64
N ILE A 5 18.87 -15.02 -1.20
CA ILE A 5 19.14 -13.58 -1.23
C ILE A 5 20.05 -13.24 -2.40
N SER A 6 19.68 -12.24 -3.21
CA SER A 6 20.54 -11.78 -4.29
C SER A 6 21.74 -11.01 -3.74
N LYS A 7 22.83 -10.93 -4.53
CA LYS A 7 24.02 -10.15 -4.15
C LYS A 7 23.70 -8.65 -3.97
N ILE A 8 22.71 -8.15 -4.70
CA ILE A 8 22.27 -6.74 -4.63
C ILE A 8 21.50 -6.50 -3.34
N ASP A 9 20.54 -7.38 -3.01
CA ASP A 9 19.73 -7.27 -1.80
C ASP A 9 20.58 -7.44 -0.54
N ALA A 10 21.54 -8.38 -0.55
CA ALA A 10 22.48 -8.56 0.55
C ALA A 10 23.32 -7.28 0.81
N ARG A 11 23.80 -6.61 -0.25
CA ARG A 11 24.54 -5.34 -0.11
C ARG A 11 23.66 -4.23 0.43
N ARG A 12 22.42 -4.11 -0.07
CA ARG A 12 21.43 -3.13 0.38
C ARG A 12 21.09 -3.31 1.86
N LEU A 13 20.85 -4.55 2.27
CA LEU A 13 20.60 -4.94 3.65
C LEU A 13 21.77 -4.53 4.57
N ILE A 14 23.00 -4.91 4.21
CA ILE A 14 24.20 -4.54 4.98
C ILE A 14 24.33 -3.01 5.09
N GLN A 15 24.16 -2.28 3.98
CA GLN A 15 24.23 -0.81 4.00
C GLN A 15 23.16 -0.19 4.90
N LYS A 16 21.91 -0.67 4.86
CA LYS A 16 20.83 -0.18 5.73
C LYS A 16 21.19 -0.38 7.21
N LEU A 17 21.65 -1.59 7.58
CA LEU A 17 22.00 -1.93 8.97
C LEU A 17 23.22 -1.15 9.48
N LEU A 18 24.22 -0.92 8.62
CA LEU A 18 25.41 -0.13 9.00
C LEU A 18 25.08 1.36 9.18
N ASN A 19 24.14 1.88 8.39
CA ASN A 19 23.79 3.31 8.42
C ASN A 19 22.81 3.65 9.55
N ALA A 20 21.96 2.71 9.97
CA ALA A 20 20.99 2.96 11.05
C ALA A 20 20.60 1.68 11.80
N PRO A 21 20.45 1.74 13.14
CA PRO A 21 20.04 0.62 13.98
C PRO A 21 18.50 0.44 13.95
N ILE A 22 17.92 0.35 12.76
CA ILE A 22 16.48 0.17 12.54
C ILE A 22 16.21 -1.07 11.69
N ALA A 23 14.98 -1.59 11.76
CA ALA A 23 14.56 -2.69 10.92
C ALA A 23 14.72 -2.31 9.42
N PRO A 24 15.34 -3.17 8.58
CA PRO A 24 15.69 -2.84 7.19
C PRO A 24 14.49 -2.85 6.22
N GLY A 25 13.29 -2.52 6.69
CA GLY A 25 12.06 -2.40 5.88
C GLY A 25 11.71 -3.71 5.20
N ARG A 26 11.50 -3.69 3.87
CA ARG A 26 11.19 -4.88 3.07
C ARG A 26 12.25 -5.99 3.18
N ASP A 27 13.47 -5.65 3.56
CA ASP A 27 14.58 -6.61 3.67
C ASP A 27 14.61 -7.30 5.07
N SER A 28 13.67 -6.94 5.97
CA SER A 28 13.58 -7.50 7.33
C SER A 28 13.48 -9.02 7.32
N TYR A 29 12.68 -9.62 6.44
CA TYR A 29 12.45 -11.07 6.46
C TYR A 29 13.73 -11.91 6.24
N PHE A 30 14.77 -11.35 5.60
CA PHE A 30 16.04 -12.05 5.37
C PHE A 30 16.82 -12.36 6.65
N ILE A 31 16.64 -11.54 7.69
CA ILE A 31 17.37 -11.63 8.96
C ILE A 31 16.44 -11.91 10.14
N ASN A 32 15.17 -12.18 9.86
CA ASN A 32 14.21 -12.52 10.89
C ASN A 32 14.48 -13.94 11.41
N VAL A 33 14.51 -14.09 12.74
CA VAL A 33 14.76 -15.36 13.42
C VAL A 33 13.92 -15.41 14.69
N GLY A 34 13.33 -16.58 14.98
CA GLY A 34 12.63 -16.87 16.23
C GLY A 34 11.17 -16.46 16.25
N THR A 35 10.67 -15.78 15.22
CA THR A 35 9.26 -15.38 15.10
C THR A 35 8.47 -16.24 14.11
N GLU A 36 9.12 -17.21 13.47
CA GLU A 36 8.52 -18.12 12.47
C GLU A 36 7.27 -18.82 13.00
N PRO A 37 7.24 -19.38 14.25
CA PRO A 37 6.03 -20.04 14.74
C PRO A 37 4.80 -19.12 14.79
N ILE A 38 5.02 -17.84 15.07
CA ILE A 38 3.95 -16.83 15.14
C ILE A 38 3.51 -16.43 13.73
N ILE A 39 4.47 -16.14 12.85
CA ILE A 39 4.20 -15.77 11.45
C ILE A 39 3.48 -16.92 10.73
N ASP A 40 3.92 -18.17 10.92
CA ASP A 40 3.33 -19.35 10.30
C ASP A 40 1.90 -19.59 10.80
N ALA A 41 1.63 -19.36 12.09
CA ALA A 41 0.27 -19.42 12.62
C ALA A 41 -0.63 -18.33 12.01
N LEU A 42 -0.13 -17.11 11.80
CA LEU A 42 -0.89 -16.02 11.17
C LEU A 42 -1.12 -16.28 9.66
N ASP A 43 -0.12 -16.81 8.96
CA ASP A 43 -0.20 -17.21 7.55
C ASP A 43 -1.28 -18.30 7.34
N GLN A 44 -1.23 -19.36 8.15
CA GLN A 44 -2.18 -20.48 8.06
C GLN A 44 -3.61 -20.06 8.40
N ASN A 45 -3.80 -19.29 9.47
CA ASN A 45 -5.14 -18.92 9.92
C ASN A 45 -5.74 -17.79 9.06
N TYR A 46 -4.94 -16.81 8.63
CA TYR A 46 -5.47 -15.60 8.01
C TYR A 46 -5.15 -15.47 6.52
N PHE A 47 -3.88 -15.53 6.14
CA PHE A 47 -3.47 -15.14 4.77
C PHE A 47 -3.91 -16.16 3.72
N ARG A 48 -3.87 -17.46 4.06
CA ARG A 48 -4.26 -18.53 3.13
C ARG A 48 -5.76 -18.79 3.05
N GLY A 49 -6.52 -18.42 4.09
CA GLY A 49 -7.94 -18.76 4.25
C GLY A 49 -8.82 -17.55 4.57
N ASP A 50 -8.96 -17.22 5.85
CA ASP A 50 -9.95 -16.27 6.39
C ASP A 50 -10.05 -14.95 5.60
N LEU A 51 -8.90 -14.35 5.24
CA LEU A 51 -8.92 -13.08 4.52
C LEU A 51 -9.56 -13.21 3.14
N ALA A 52 -9.33 -14.32 2.42
CA ALA A 52 -9.95 -14.58 1.12
C ALA A 52 -11.48 -14.64 1.23
N ASP A 53 -11.98 -15.23 2.30
CA ASP A 53 -13.42 -15.33 2.61
C ASP A 53 -14.02 -14.02 3.14
N GLY A 54 -13.20 -12.97 3.31
CA GLY A 54 -13.64 -11.66 3.78
C GLY A 54 -13.80 -11.58 5.30
N ILE A 55 -13.26 -12.54 6.05
CA ILE A 55 -13.24 -12.53 7.51
C ILE A 55 -12.13 -11.56 7.95
N GLY A 56 -12.50 -10.59 8.79
CA GLY A 56 -11.58 -9.61 9.35
C GLY A 56 -11.21 -9.94 10.79
N CYS A 57 -10.00 -9.55 11.21
CA CYS A 57 -9.60 -9.60 12.61
C CYS A 57 -8.75 -8.38 12.99
N PHE A 58 -8.61 -8.16 14.30
CA PHE A 58 -7.73 -7.15 14.86
C PHE A 58 -6.80 -7.81 15.87
N LYS A 59 -5.51 -7.45 15.85
CA LYS A 59 -4.47 -8.01 16.72
C LYS A 59 -3.66 -6.87 17.32
N TYR A 60 -3.27 -7.04 18.58
CA TYR A 60 -2.35 -6.14 19.26
C TYR A 60 -1.00 -6.85 19.39
N LEU A 61 0.08 -6.15 19.02
CA LEU A 61 1.45 -6.64 19.16
C LEU A 61 2.12 -5.87 20.30
N GLU A 62 2.30 -6.54 21.43
CA GLU A 62 2.93 -5.98 22.61
C GLU A 62 4.36 -6.50 22.78
N GLY A 63 5.24 -5.65 23.30
CA GLY A 63 6.60 -6.04 23.66
C GLY A 63 7.44 -4.83 24.02
N ASP A 64 8.56 -5.05 24.69
CA ASP A 64 9.47 -3.99 25.11
C ASP A 64 10.12 -3.25 23.93
N TYR A 65 10.68 -2.07 24.21
CA TYR A 65 11.49 -1.37 23.21
C TYR A 65 12.69 -2.22 22.79
N GLY A 66 12.91 -2.34 21.47
CA GLY A 66 13.98 -3.18 20.93
C GLY A 66 13.66 -4.66 20.84
N SER A 67 12.44 -5.11 21.18
CA SER A 67 12.04 -6.52 21.07
C SER A 67 11.81 -7.03 19.64
N GLY A 68 12.01 -6.18 18.62
CA GLY A 68 11.84 -6.56 17.22
C GLY A 68 10.41 -6.40 16.66
N LYS A 69 9.54 -5.58 17.27
CA LYS A 69 8.15 -5.36 16.77
C LYS A 69 8.08 -4.90 15.31
N THR A 70 8.79 -3.82 14.96
CA THR A 70 8.85 -3.33 13.57
C THR A 70 9.41 -4.38 12.61
N GLN A 71 10.45 -5.12 13.05
CA GLN A 71 11.04 -6.22 12.30
C GLN A 71 10.03 -7.33 12.02
N PHE A 72 9.23 -7.69 13.04
CA PHE A 72 8.14 -8.65 12.93
C PHE A 72 7.05 -8.16 11.97
N ILE A 73 6.60 -6.91 12.10
CA ILE A 73 5.57 -6.31 11.21
C ILE A 73 6.03 -6.35 9.75
N ASN A 74 7.26 -5.94 9.46
CA ASN A 74 7.81 -5.98 8.10
C ASN A 74 7.89 -7.42 7.56
N SER A 75 8.33 -8.37 8.39
CA SER A 75 8.45 -9.78 7.98
C SER A 75 7.07 -10.42 7.75
N LEU A 76 6.08 -10.06 8.58
CA LEU A 76 4.69 -10.48 8.43
C LEU A 76 4.08 -9.89 7.15
N ALA A 77 4.37 -8.62 6.84
CA ALA A 77 3.90 -7.97 5.63
C ALA A 77 4.49 -8.60 4.36
N GLN A 78 5.76 -9.02 4.40
CA GLN A 78 6.35 -9.82 3.33
C GLN A 78 5.57 -11.12 3.13
N ARG A 79 5.34 -11.89 4.21
CA ARG A 79 4.59 -13.16 4.14
C ARG A 79 3.15 -12.96 3.63
N ALA A 80 2.52 -11.85 4.00
CA ALA A 80 1.21 -11.48 3.49
C ALA A 80 1.25 -11.21 1.98
N SER A 81 2.22 -10.43 1.50
CA SER A 81 2.39 -10.13 0.08
C SER A 81 2.64 -11.38 -0.76
N GLU A 82 3.36 -12.39 -0.25
CA GLU A 82 3.57 -13.68 -0.91
C GLU A 82 2.27 -14.49 -1.10
N ASN A 83 1.21 -14.13 -0.39
CA ASN A 83 -0.12 -14.75 -0.46
C ASN A 83 -1.17 -13.85 -1.14
N ASP A 84 -0.76 -12.89 -1.97
CA ASP A 84 -1.65 -11.93 -2.64
C ASP A 84 -2.50 -11.09 -1.67
N VAL A 85 -1.97 -10.83 -0.46
CA VAL A 85 -2.58 -9.92 0.53
C VAL A 85 -1.93 -8.55 0.40
N VAL A 86 -2.73 -7.52 0.13
CA VAL A 86 -2.26 -6.13 0.08
C VAL A 86 -1.80 -5.70 1.46
N THR A 87 -0.65 -5.05 1.56
CA THR A 87 -0.13 -4.56 2.84
C THR A 87 -0.02 -3.04 2.87
N ALA A 88 -0.32 -2.44 4.03
CA ALA A 88 -0.08 -1.02 4.30
C ALA A 88 0.60 -0.88 5.66
N LEU A 89 1.77 -0.25 5.70
CA LEU A 89 2.60 -0.09 6.89
C LEU A 89 2.59 1.36 7.35
N VAL A 90 1.65 1.69 8.23
CA VAL A 90 1.39 3.05 8.70
C VAL A 90 2.24 3.35 9.92
N THR A 91 3.04 4.40 9.85
CA THR A 91 3.75 4.92 11.02
C THR A 91 2.84 5.88 11.79
N VAL A 92 2.51 5.52 13.03
CA VAL A 92 1.74 6.39 13.92
C VAL A 92 2.61 7.54 14.40
N GLY A 93 2.10 8.76 14.28
CA GLY A 93 2.78 9.99 14.65
C GLY A 93 1.82 11.17 14.68
N ALA A 94 2.37 12.39 14.71
CA ALA A 94 1.56 13.62 14.76
C ALA A 94 0.59 13.75 13.57
N GLU A 95 0.97 13.23 12.40
CA GLU A 95 0.20 13.29 11.15
C GLU A 95 -0.90 12.21 11.04
N CYS A 96 -0.89 11.20 11.92
CA CYS A 96 -1.89 10.14 11.94
C CYS A 96 -2.40 9.89 13.37
N PRO A 97 -3.15 10.83 13.97
CA PRO A 97 -3.77 10.61 15.25
C PRO A 97 -4.94 9.62 15.11
N PHE A 98 -5.07 8.69 16.05
CA PHE A 98 -6.11 7.65 16.01
C PHE A 98 -7.54 8.19 16.14
N ASN A 99 -7.73 9.47 16.47
CA ASN A 99 -9.03 10.11 16.61
C ASN A 99 -9.57 10.76 15.33
N SER A 100 -8.80 10.79 14.23
CA SER A 100 -9.26 11.33 12.94
C SER A 100 -9.30 10.23 11.87
N PRO A 101 -10.49 9.74 11.51
CA PRO A 101 -10.67 8.83 10.37
C PRO A 101 -10.07 9.36 9.07
N ALA A 102 -10.15 10.66 8.79
CA ALA A 102 -9.55 11.26 7.61
C ALA A 102 -8.02 11.16 7.60
N ALA A 103 -7.38 11.41 8.75
CA ALA A 103 -5.93 11.28 8.89
C ALA A 103 -5.48 9.81 8.75
N ILE A 104 -6.20 8.88 9.40
CA ILE A 104 -5.95 7.43 9.25
C ILE A 104 -6.08 7.00 7.79
N PHE A 105 -7.14 7.43 7.12
CA PHE A 105 -7.34 7.14 5.70
C PHE A 105 -6.14 7.60 4.88
N ARG A 106 -5.75 8.87 5.01
CA ARG A 106 -4.61 9.43 4.27
C ARG A 106 -3.33 8.64 4.52
N ALA A 107 -3.04 8.35 5.79
CA ALA A 107 -1.85 7.62 6.18
C ALA A 107 -1.82 6.20 5.55
N ILE A 108 -2.96 5.51 5.48
CA ILE A 108 -3.08 4.23 4.79
C ILE A 108 -2.81 4.38 3.29
N MET A 109 -3.45 5.37 2.63
CA MET A 109 -3.32 5.58 1.19
C MET A 109 -1.88 5.89 0.77
N GLU A 110 -1.09 6.52 1.64
CA GLU A 110 0.34 6.82 1.43
C GLU A 110 1.26 5.64 1.78
N SER A 111 0.76 4.63 2.51
CA SER A 111 1.57 3.56 3.11
C SER A 111 1.42 2.18 2.48
N PHE A 112 0.58 2.03 1.44
CA PHE A 112 0.48 0.79 0.68
C PHE A 112 1.85 0.36 0.15
N GLN A 113 2.19 -0.91 0.36
CA GLN A 113 3.42 -1.49 -0.14
C GLN A 113 3.20 -2.08 -1.54
N PRO A 114 4.20 -1.99 -2.44
CA PRO A 114 4.20 -2.74 -3.68
C PRO A 114 4.20 -4.26 -3.42
N PRO A 115 3.78 -5.09 -4.39
CA PRO A 115 3.97 -6.54 -4.32
C PRO A 115 5.45 -6.91 -4.13
N ALA A 116 5.71 -8.02 -3.42
CA ALA A 116 7.04 -8.48 -3.04
C ALA A 116 8.02 -8.67 -4.22
N ASP A 117 7.51 -8.98 -5.41
CA ASP A 117 8.27 -9.22 -6.64
C ASP A 117 8.50 -7.94 -7.47
N ALA A 118 7.90 -6.81 -7.09
CA ALA A 118 8.02 -5.56 -7.82
C ALA A 118 9.29 -4.78 -7.39
N ASP A 119 10.11 -4.37 -8.37
CA ASP A 119 11.29 -3.53 -8.12
C ASP A 119 10.96 -2.03 -8.20
N THR A 120 10.27 -1.53 -7.18
CA THR A 120 9.91 -0.10 -7.05
C THR A 120 10.77 0.64 -6.02
N GLY A 121 11.87 0.03 -5.57
CA GLY A 121 12.72 0.57 -4.51
C GLY A 121 11.95 0.70 -3.18
N ASP A 122 11.95 1.92 -2.62
CA ASP A 122 11.25 2.27 -1.37
C ASP A 122 9.95 3.06 -1.63
N ALA A 123 9.47 3.10 -2.87
CA ALA A 123 8.23 3.80 -3.23
C ALA A 123 7.00 3.13 -2.57
N ARG A 124 6.06 3.96 -2.12
CA ARG A 124 4.86 3.54 -1.38
C ARG A 124 3.66 4.38 -1.82
N GLY A 125 2.49 3.80 -1.63
CA GLY A 125 1.22 4.45 -1.89
C GLY A 125 0.33 3.63 -2.80
N ILE A 126 -0.95 4.01 -2.82
CA ILE A 126 -1.96 3.34 -3.64
C ILE A 126 -1.60 3.35 -5.13
N GLU A 127 -1.05 4.46 -5.64
CA GLU A 127 -0.66 4.56 -7.04
C GLU A 127 0.51 3.63 -7.39
N VAL A 128 1.48 3.46 -6.48
CA VAL A 128 2.59 2.52 -6.65
C VAL A 128 2.08 1.07 -6.69
N LEU A 129 1.13 0.72 -5.82
CA LEU A 129 0.50 -0.61 -5.79
C LEU A 129 -0.24 -0.90 -7.10
N ILE A 130 -1.04 0.05 -7.58
CA ILE A 130 -1.81 -0.09 -8.82
C ILE A 130 -0.88 -0.17 -10.02
N ASP A 131 0.16 0.67 -10.08
CA ASP A 131 1.13 0.69 -11.17
C ASP A 131 1.92 -0.63 -11.25
N SER A 132 2.38 -1.12 -10.10
CA SER A 132 3.07 -2.43 -10.00
C SER A 132 2.17 -3.57 -10.50
N TRP A 133 0.88 -3.54 -10.13
CA TRP A 133 -0.09 -4.52 -10.60
C TRP A 133 -0.30 -4.44 -12.12
N VAL A 134 -0.43 -3.23 -12.69
CA VAL A 134 -0.56 -3.03 -14.14
C VAL A 134 0.65 -3.61 -14.88
N GLY A 135 1.86 -3.26 -14.45
CA GLY A 135 3.09 -3.77 -15.07
C GLY A 135 3.20 -5.29 -14.98
N ALA A 136 2.87 -5.88 -13.83
CA ALA A 136 2.83 -7.33 -13.67
C ALA A 136 1.76 -7.98 -14.56
N ARG A 137 0.59 -7.36 -14.70
CA ARG A 137 -0.51 -7.87 -15.51
C ARG A 137 -0.18 -7.87 -17.01
N ILE A 138 0.51 -6.85 -17.50
CA ILE A 138 1.02 -6.79 -18.88
C ILE A 138 1.96 -7.98 -19.14
N ARG A 139 2.90 -8.25 -18.23
CA ARG A 139 3.83 -9.40 -18.32
C ARG A 139 3.11 -10.74 -18.28
N GLN A 140 2.11 -10.90 -17.43
CA GLN A 140 1.29 -12.11 -17.37
C GLN A 140 0.54 -12.40 -18.68
N LEU A 141 0.22 -11.36 -19.46
CA LEU A 141 -0.44 -11.47 -20.76
C LEU A 141 0.57 -11.61 -21.92
N GLY A 142 1.86 -11.78 -21.63
CA GLY A 142 2.91 -12.07 -22.61
C GLY A 142 3.49 -10.85 -23.33
N ALA A 143 3.35 -9.65 -22.75
CA ALA A 143 3.94 -8.41 -23.27
C ALA A 143 4.87 -7.76 -22.23
N GLU A 144 5.71 -6.82 -22.65
CA GLU A 144 6.50 -5.99 -21.72
C GLU A 144 5.93 -4.57 -21.65
N PRO A 145 5.89 -3.93 -20.47
CA PRO A 145 5.52 -2.52 -20.35
C PRO A 145 6.42 -1.63 -21.22
N GLY A 146 5.83 -0.68 -21.95
CA GLY A 146 6.52 0.19 -22.89
C GLY A 146 5.64 0.57 -24.08
N ASP A 147 6.24 1.10 -25.13
CA ASP A 147 5.50 1.60 -26.31
C ASP A 147 4.85 0.48 -27.14
N ASP A 148 5.36 -0.75 -27.04
CA ASP A 148 4.99 -1.89 -27.89
C ASP A 148 3.96 -2.85 -27.24
N VAL A 149 3.22 -2.41 -26.23
CA VAL A 149 2.17 -3.25 -25.61
C VAL A 149 1.02 -3.47 -26.61
N PRO A 150 0.69 -4.73 -26.99
CA PRO A 150 -0.35 -4.99 -27.98
C PRO A 150 -1.74 -4.47 -27.57
N ASP A 151 -2.48 -3.89 -28.52
CA ASP A 151 -3.84 -3.37 -28.29
C ASP A 151 -4.79 -4.37 -27.61
N LEU A 152 -4.66 -5.66 -27.92
CA LEU A 152 -5.46 -6.73 -27.29
C LEU A 152 -5.19 -6.80 -25.78
N VAL A 153 -3.92 -6.73 -25.37
CA VAL A 153 -3.49 -6.74 -23.97
C VAL A 153 -4.03 -5.50 -23.26
N GLN A 154 -3.89 -4.33 -23.89
CA GLN A 154 -4.43 -3.09 -23.35
C GLN A 154 -5.94 -3.18 -23.12
N ARG A 155 -6.71 -3.62 -24.12
CA ARG A 155 -8.17 -3.78 -24.01
C ARG A 155 -8.58 -4.76 -22.93
N GLN A 156 -7.89 -5.90 -22.81
CA GLN A 156 -8.20 -6.90 -21.79
C GLN A 156 -7.99 -6.34 -20.37
N ILE A 157 -6.91 -5.59 -20.15
CA ILE A 157 -6.67 -4.93 -18.86
C ILE A 157 -7.68 -3.80 -18.64
N GLU A 158 -7.97 -3.00 -19.67
CA GLU A 158 -8.98 -1.95 -19.62
C GLU A 158 -10.35 -2.52 -19.26
N GLU A 159 -10.79 -3.64 -19.83
CA GLU A 159 -12.06 -4.29 -19.51
C GLU A 159 -12.10 -4.82 -18.07
N GLN A 160 -10.99 -5.38 -17.59
CA GLN A 160 -10.88 -5.84 -16.21
C GLN A 160 -11.02 -4.67 -15.22
N LEU A 161 -10.38 -3.53 -15.53
CA LEU A 161 -10.44 -2.30 -14.75
C LEU A 161 -11.77 -1.54 -14.95
N ALA A 162 -12.34 -1.59 -16.14
CA ALA A 162 -13.54 -0.90 -16.55
C ALA A 162 -14.75 -1.78 -16.32
N GLY A 163 -15.37 -1.61 -15.15
CA GLY A 163 -16.72 -2.09 -14.95
C GLY A 163 -17.52 -1.09 -14.16
N LEU A 164 -18.78 -0.93 -14.58
CA LEU A 164 -19.75 -0.12 -13.87
C LEU A 164 -19.98 -0.76 -12.49
N TRP A 165 -19.42 -0.14 -11.46
CA TRP A 165 -19.53 -0.66 -10.10
C TRP A 165 -20.84 -0.20 -9.47
N LYS A 166 -21.89 -0.98 -9.69
CA LYS A 166 -23.18 -0.78 -9.01
C LYS A 166 -23.02 -1.08 -7.51
N GLY A 167 -23.40 -0.13 -6.67
CA GLY A 167 -23.33 -0.28 -5.21
C GLY A 167 -21.95 -0.05 -4.58
N ALA A 168 -21.04 0.64 -5.28
CA ALA A 168 -19.80 1.13 -4.66
C ALA A 168 -20.13 1.95 -3.39
N PRO A 169 -19.47 1.71 -2.24
CA PRO A 169 -19.73 2.47 -1.03
C PRO A 169 -19.54 3.98 -1.24
N ASP A 170 -18.51 4.37 -2.00
CA ASP A 170 -18.25 5.74 -2.43
C ASP A 170 -18.05 5.79 -3.95
N THR A 171 -18.99 6.42 -4.66
CA THR A 171 -18.99 6.44 -6.14
C THR A 171 -17.91 7.34 -6.72
N GLN A 172 -17.54 8.43 -6.04
CA GLN A 172 -16.47 9.34 -6.48
C GLN A 172 -15.11 8.66 -6.35
N MET A 173 -14.87 7.93 -5.25
CA MET A 173 -13.66 7.13 -5.08
C MET A 173 -13.58 6.01 -6.13
N ALA A 174 -14.69 5.32 -6.42
CA ALA A 174 -14.70 4.30 -7.47
C ALA A 174 -14.36 4.87 -8.86
N SER A 175 -14.92 6.05 -9.20
CA SER A 175 -14.60 6.77 -10.45
C SER A 175 -13.12 7.17 -10.48
N ALA A 176 -12.59 7.71 -9.39
CA ALA A 176 -11.21 8.14 -9.27
C ALA A 176 -10.22 6.98 -9.44
N LEU A 177 -10.45 5.85 -8.77
CA LEU A 177 -9.61 4.65 -8.91
C LEU A 177 -9.64 4.08 -10.32
N THR A 178 -10.82 4.07 -10.96
CA THR A 178 -10.95 3.64 -12.36
C THR A 178 -10.16 4.56 -13.29
N ALA A 179 -10.27 5.88 -13.09
CA ALA A 179 -9.53 6.87 -13.88
C ALA A 179 -8.02 6.76 -13.67
N LEU A 180 -7.56 6.57 -12.43
CA LEU A 180 -6.15 6.38 -12.09
C LEU A 180 -5.61 5.10 -12.76
N SER A 181 -6.32 3.98 -12.62
CA SER A 181 -5.88 2.70 -13.19
C SER A 181 -5.77 2.76 -14.72
N LYS A 182 -6.70 3.46 -15.40
CA LYS A 182 -6.61 3.69 -16.85
C LYS A 182 -5.45 4.60 -17.24
N ARG A 183 -5.16 5.64 -16.45
CA ARG A 183 -4.01 6.53 -16.69
C ARG A 183 -2.70 5.78 -16.53
N LEU A 184 -2.55 4.99 -15.46
CA LEU A 184 -1.37 4.15 -15.22
C LEU A 184 -1.18 3.08 -16.30
N LEU A 185 -2.26 2.45 -16.78
CA LEU A 185 -2.18 1.57 -17.95
C LEU A 185 -1.62 2.28 -19.18
N LYS A 186 -2.13 3.47 -19.51
CA LYS A 186 -1.61 4.25 -20.64
C LYS A 186 -0.14 4.61 -20.47
N THR A 187 0.28 4.99 -19.26
CA THR A 187 1.70 5.27 -18.97
C THR A 187 2.57 4.03 -19.14
N ASN A 188 2.09 2.86 -18.71
CA ASN A 188 2.77 1.58 -18.98
C ASN A 188 2.71 1.14 -20.45
N CYS A 189 1.96 1.85 -21.30
CA CYS A 189 1.87 1.63 -22.74
C CYS A 189 2.51 2.80 -23.54
N GLY A 190 3.44 3.55 -22.94
CA GLY A 190 4.20 4.60 -23.63
C GLY A 190 3.65 6.03 -23.52
N ALA A 191 2.52 6.24 -22.86
CA ALA A 191 1.97 7.60 -22.72
C ALA A 191 2.73 8.43 -21.66
N THR A 192 2.96 9.70 -21.96
CA THR A 192 3.54 10.65 -20.99
C THR A 192 2.54 10.98 -19.87
N ALA A 193 3.01 10.95 -18.63
CA ALA A 193 2.22 11.40 -17.48
C ALA A 193 1.81 12.88 -17.62
N ALA A 194 0.54 13.16 -17.33
CA ALA A 194 -0.03 14.50 -17.39
C ALA A 194 -0.09 15.13 -15.99
N VAL A 195 -0.08 16.47 -15.92
CA VAL A 195 -0.25 17.21 -14.65
C VAL A 195 -1.54 16.82 -13.92
N SER A 196 -2.61 16.50 -14.65
CA SER A 196 -3.87 16.05 -14.03
C SER A 196 -3.78 14.67 -13.36
N ASP A 197 -2.70 13.91 -13.58
CA ASP A 197 -2.45 12.64 -12.87
C ASP A 197 -2.08 12.91 -11.41
N SER A 198 -1.25 13.93 -11.14
CA SER A 198 -0.84 14.26 -9.77
C SER A 198 -2.00 14.80 -8.95
N GLU A 199 -2.87 15.63 -9.55
CA GLU A 199 -4.09 16.12 -8.89
C GLU A 199 -5.03 14.97 -8.49
N LEU A 200 -5.17 13.97 -9.37
CA LEU A 200 -5.99 12.79 -9.11
C LEU A 200 -5.38 11.92 -8.01
N ILE A 201 -4.07 11.68 -8.05
CA ILE A 201 -3.35 10.91 -7.02
C ILE A 201 -3.49 11.60 -5.65
N SER A 202 -3.25 12.92 -5.58
CA SER A 202 -3.42 13.70 -4.35
C SER A 202 -4.85 13.62 -3.81
N TRP A 203 -5.87 13.74 -4.67
CA TRP A 203 -7.27 13.59 -4.23
C TRP A 203 -7.57 12.17 -3.71
N ILE A 204 -7.06 11.13 -4.37
CA ILE A 204 -7.24 9.72 -3.94
C ILE A 204 -6.55 9.48 -2.60
N ARG A 205 -5.36 10.07 -2.38
CA ARG A 205 -4.65 10.03 -1.10
C ARG A 205 -5.36 10.82 0.02
N GLY A 206 -6.29 11.69 -0.34
CA GLY A 206 -7.13 12.43 0.59
C GLY A 206 -6.75 13.88 0.79
N ASP A 207 -5.86 14.43 -0.04
CA ASP A 207 -5.60 15.86 -0.07
C ASP A 207 -6.85 16.63 -0.54
N ASN A 208 -7.04 17.83 0.00
CA ASN A 208 -8.14 18.71 -0.40
C ASN A 208 -7.80 19.44 -1.71
N VAL A 209 -7.81 18.70 -2.82
CA VAL A 209 -7.55 19.22 -4.17
C VAL A 209 -8.86 19.50 -4.89
N ARG A 210 -8.93 20.65 -5.58
CA ARG A 210 -10.06 21.03 -6.43
C ARG A 210 -9.52 21.56 -7.76
N SER A 211 -9.84 20.88 -8.86
CA SER A 211 -9.45 21.32 -10.21
C SER A 211 -10.58 21.08 -11.21
N THR A 212 -10.52 21.74 -12.36
CA THR A 212 -11.45 21.49 -13.47
C THR A 212 -11.32 20.06 -13.99
N GLY A 213 -10.10 19.49 -13.96
CA GLY A 213 -9.86 18.10 -14.33
C GLY A 213 -10.62 17.11 -13.45
N LEU A 214 -10.58 17.30 -12.12
CA LEU A 214 -11.35 16.47 -11.18
C LEU A 214 -12.86 16.62 -11.38
N LYS A 215 -13.35 17.85 -11.59
CA LYS A 215 -14.79 18.10 -11.86
C LYS A 215 -15.28 17.36 -13.11
N ASN A 216 -14.47 17.31 -14.17
CA ASN A 216 -14.81 16.58 -15.40
C ASN A 216 -14.89 15.05 -15.18
N LEU A 217 -14.26 14.53 -14.13
CA LEU A 217 -14.37 13.13 -13.69
C LEU A 217 -15.51 12.89 -12.70
N GLY A 218 -16.32 13.91 -12.41
CA GLY A 218 -17.39 13.84 -11.41
C GLY A 218 -16.89 13.83 -9.97
N ILE A 219 -15.68 14.34 -9.72
CA ILE A 219 -15.03 14.35 -8.41
C ILE A 219 -15.13 15.75 -7.80
N PHE A 220 -15.78 15.86 -6.64
CA PHE A 220 -16.14 17.13 -5.99
C PHE A 220 -15.87 17.15 -4.48
N GLU A 221 -16.06 16.01 -3.81
CA GLU A 221 -16.06 15.93 -2.35
C GLU A 221 -14.65 15.62 -1.84
N PRO A 222 -14.04 16.42 -0.95
CA PRO A 222 -12.78 16.07 -0.30
C PRO A 222 -12.98 15.00 0.78
N VAL A 223 -11.88 14.37 1.23
CA VAL A 223 -11.93 13.44 2.37
C VAL A 223 -12.26 14.19 3.65
N ARG A 224 -13.12 13.59 4.46
CA ARG A 224 -13.59 14.07 5.78
C ARG A 224 -13.81 12.86 6.69
N ASP A 225 -13.88 13.08 7.99
CA ASP A 225 -14.01 11.98 8.96
C ASP A 225 -15.29 11.13 8.73
N ASP A 226 -16.37 11.74 8.26
CA ASP A 226 -17.64 11.08 7.98
C ASP A 226 -17.63 10.21 6.70
N ASN A 227 -16.73 10.49 5.75
CA ASN A 227 -16.64 9.75 4.49
C ASN A 227 -15.36 8.88 4.35
N ALA A 228 -14.37 9.05 5.22
CA ALA A 228 -13.05 8.42 5.13
C ALA A 228 -13.11 6.89 5.06
N PHE A 229 -13.81 6.24 5.99
CA PHE A 229 -13.90 4.77 5.99
C PHE A 229 -14.78 4.21 4.87
N ARG A 230 -15.78 4.97 4.41
CA ARG A 230 -16.57 4.62 3.23
C ARG A 230 -15.68 4.60 1.97
N ARG A 231 -14.78 5.58 1.84
CA ARG A 231 -13.76 5.62 0.79
C ARG A 231 -12.76 4.49 0.91
N LEU A 232 -12.24 4.22 2.12
CA LEU A 232 -11.32 3.10 2.35
C LEU A 232 -11.95 1.76 1.94
N LYS A 233 -13.20 1.51 2.35
CA LYS A 233 -13.97 0.32 1.94
C LYS A 233 -14.08 0.21 0.42
N THR A 234 -14.22 1.33 -0.26
CA THR A 234 -14.24 1.39 -1.73
C THR A 234 -12.89 1.01 -2.31
N VAL A 235 -11.77 1.53 -1.77
CA VAL A 235 -10.41 1.15 -2.20
C VAL A 235 -10.18 -0.36 -2.03
N ILE A 236 -10.46 -0.89 -0.84
CA ILE A 236 -10.32 -2.31 -0.50
C ILE A 236 -11.15 -3.19 -1.45
N THR A 237 -12.41 -2.83 -1.68
CA THR A 237 -13.29 -3.63 -2.55
C THR A 237 -12.86 -3.52 -4.01
N PHE A 238 -12.35 -2.37 -4.47
CA PHE A 238 -11.79 -2.20 -5.80
C PHE A 238 -10.58 -3.12 -6.02
N LEU A 239 -9.61 -3.08 -5.10
CA LEU A 239 -8.40 -3.90 -5.15
C LEU A 239 -8.75 -5.40 -5.15
N ARG A 240 -9.71 -5.83 -4.32
CA ARG A 240 -10.20 -7.21 -4.33
C ARG A 240 -10.87 -7.60 -5.66
N THR A 241 -11.84 -6.81 -6.11
CA THR A 241 -12.71 -7.20 -7.24
C THR A 241 -12.09 -7.00 -8.62
N ARG A 242 -11.20 -6.01 -8.76
CA ARG A 242 -10.57 -5.64 -10.05
C ARG A 242 -9.18 -6.22 -10.20
N MET A 243 -8.43 -6.31 -9.11
CA MET A 243 -7.03 -6.75 -9.11
C MET A 243 -6.81 -8.12 -8.48
N ALA A 244 -7.89 -8.78 -8.04
CA ALA A 244 -7.91 -10.14 -7.51
C ALA A 244 -7.08 -10.36 -6.23
N TYR A 245 -6.78 -9.29 -5.48
CA TYR A 245 -6.14 -9.43 -4.18
C TYR A 245 -7.01 -10.19 -3.18
N ARG A 246 -6.40 -11.12 -2.45
CA ARG A 246 -7.08 -12.06 -1.56
C ARG A 246 -7.38 -11.46 -0.19
N GLY A 247 -6.62 -10.45 0.24
CA GLY A 247 -6.78 -9.89 1.57
C GLY A 247 -6.12 -8.53 1.74
N PHE A 248 -6.23 -7.99 2.96
CA PHE A 248 -5.60 -6.74 3.36
C PHE A 248 -4.99 -6.87 4.76
N LEU A 249 -3.74 -6.45 4.91
CA LEU A 249 -3.05 -6.30 6.19
C LEU A 249 -2.66 -4.82 6.35
N ILE A 250 -3.34 -4.13 7.26
CA ILE A 250 -3.00 -2.76 7.63
C ILE A 250 -2.34 -2.82 9.00
N ALA A 251 -1.05 -2.51 9.07
CA ALA A 251 -0.30 -2.47 10.31
C ALA A 251 -0.02 -1.02 10.70
N PHE A 252 -0.30 -0.69 11.97
CA PHE A 252 0.07 0.58 12.57
C PHE A 252 1.26 0.33 13.47
N ASP A 253 2.42 0.88 13.11
CA ASP A 253 3.64 0.80 13.91
C ASP A 253 3.88 2.14 14.60
N GLU A 254 4.23 2.10 15.87
CA GLU A 254 4.62 3.30 16.59
C GLU A 254 6.01 3.70 16.11
N GLY A 255 6.08 4.79 15.34
CA GLY A 255 7.35 5.25 14.81
C GLY A 255 8.39 5.37 15.91
N THR A 256 9.60 4.88 15.64
CA THR A 256 10.78 5.25 16.43
C THR A 256 10.74 6.75 16.64
N ARG A 257 10.67 7.20 17.91
CA ARG A 257 10.98 8.59 18.21
C ARG A 257 12.42 8.79 17.73
N THR A 258 12.61 9.35 16.53
CA THR A 258 13.86 10.02 16.21
C THR A 258 13.91 11.21 17.16
N SER A 259 14.44 10.97 18.36
CA SER A 259 14.86 12.02 19.26
C SER A 259 15.98 12.75 18.54
N SER A 260 15.61 13.72 17.71
CA SER A 260 16.47 14.85 17.45
C SER A 260 16.87 15.36 18.84
N PHE A 261 18.14 15.19 19.20
CA PHE A 261 18.71 15.87 20.37
C PHE A 261 18.74 17.37 20.08
N ARG A 262 17.57 18.01 20.14
CA ARG A 262 17.45 19.44 20.42
C ARG A 262 16.86 19.55 21.82
N ARG A 263 17.71 19.93 22.78
CA ARG A 263 17.25 20.42 24.08
C ARG A 263 16.29 21.58 23.83
N GLY A 264 15.00 21.37 24.06
CA GLY A 264 13.95 22.36 23.88
C GLY A 264 12.73 22.08 24.75
N SER A 265 12.71 22.74 25.92
CA SER A 265 11.64 23.05 26.88
C SER A 265 10.41 22.12 27.07
N ALA A 266 10.13 21.85 28.35
CA ALA A 266 9.11 20.96 28.90
C ALA A 266 7.65 21.41 28.66
N LYS A 267 7.13 21.27 27.43
CA LYS A 267 5.70 21.51 27.13
C LYS A 267 5.04 20.49 26.20
N GLN A 268 5.51 19.25 26.18
CA GLN A 268 4.83 18.12 25.53
C GLN A 268 4.73 16.94 26.49
N LYS A 269 3.83 17.08 27.47
CA LYS A 269 3.30 15.96 28.27
C LYS A 269 1.78 16.05 28.16
N GLN A 270 1.25 15.59 27.03
CA GLN A 270 -0.10 15.03 26.89
C GLN A 270 -0.26 14.60 25.43
N ALA A 271 0.12 13.35 25.18
CA ALA A 271 -0.40 12.44 24.17
C ALA A 271 -0.02 11.04 24.67
#